data_AF-A0A9W8CFH4-F1
#
_entry.id   AF-A0A9W8CFH4-F1
#
_cell.length_a   1.000
_cell.length_b   1.000
_cell.length_c   1.000
_cell.angle_alpha   90.00
_cell.angle_beta   90.00
_cell.angle_gamma   90.00
#
_symmetry.space_group_name_H-M   'P 1'
#
loop_
_entity.id
_entity.type
_entity.pdbx_description
1 polymer ?
#
loop_
_entity_poly.entity_id
_entity_poly.type
_entity_poly.pdbx_seq_one_letter_code
_entity_poly.pdbx_strand_id
1 'polypeptide(L)'
;MCSSGEETIDHLFFECQFAQNCWAAIGVSWDTDIPLLDRVSHARTIHAVPMFIEVVLIAAWEIWKARNDKVFRQHSHNPSTWLNNFVSQCTLQSMRFTEDARTSFCVWLDAFS
;
A
#
# COMPACT_ATOMS: atom_id res chain seq x y z
N MET A 1 -0.55 0.39 13.60
CA MET A 1 0.35 -0.76 13.86
C MET A 1 0.01 -1.46 15.17
N CYS A 2 0.07 -2.79 15.21
CA CYS A 2 -0.52 -3.63 16.25
C CYS A 2 0.20 -3.65 17.60
N SER A 3 1.32 -2.92 17.79
CA SER A 3 2.10 -2.88 19.05
C SER A 3 2.54 -4.27 19.55
N SER A 4 2.51 -5.29 18.69
CA SER A 4 2.77 -6.67 19.05
C SER A 4 4.11 -7.10 18.48
N GLY A 5 5.01 -7.61 19.33
CA GLY A 5 6.29 -8.15 18.89
C GLY A 5 7.30 -7.10 18.42
N GLU A 6 8.39 -7.60 17.83
CA GLU A 6 9.46 -6.80 17.25
C GLU A 6 9.03 -6.21 15.89
N GLU A 7 9.38 -4.96 15.65
CA GLU A 7 9.07 -4.31 14.38
C GLU A 7 10.11 -4.67 13.31
N THR A 8 9.83 -5.73 12.56
CA THR A 8 10.61 -6.14 11.37
C THR A 8 9.96 -5.62 10.09
N ILE A 9 10.64 -5.75 8.95
CA ILE A 9 10.06 -5.46 7.62
C ILE A 9 8.82 -6.32 7.39
N ASP A 10 8.91 -7.62 7.65
CA ASP A 10 7.78 -8.55 7.49
C ASP A 10 6.61 -8.18 8.38
N HIS A 11 6.87 -7.88 9.65
CA HIS A 11 5.84 -7.49 10.58
C HIS A 11 5.15 -6.18 10.17
N LEU A 12 5.96 -5.16 9.87
CA LEU A 12 5.48 -3.81 9.56
C LEU A 12 4.61 -3.77 8.31
N PHE A 13 5.05 -4.44 7.25
CA PHE A 13 4.43 -4.32 5.94
C PHE A 13 3.49 -5.48 5.60
N PHE A 14 3.57 -6.65 6.23
CA PHE A 14 2.83 -7.83 5.74
C PHE A 14 2.02 -8.57 6.82
N GLU A 15 2.52 -8.64 8.05
CA GLU A 15 1.85 -9.43 9.10
C GLU A 15 0.97 -8.58 10.03
N CYS A 16 1.31 -7.30 10.22
CA CYS A 16 0.53 -6.41 11.06
C CYS A 16 -0.91 -6.28 10.54
N GLN A 17 -1.91 -6.46 11.41
CA GLN A 17 -3.32 -6.34 11.05
C GLN A 17 -3.67 -5.03 10.33
N PHE A 18 -3.02 -3.93 10.72
CA PHE A 18 -3.20 -2.65 10.03
C PHE A 18 -2.72 -2.72 8.57
N ALA A 19 -1.52 -3.27 8.33
CA ALA A 19 -0.96 -3.41 7.00
C ALA A 19 -1.79 -4.37 6.14
N GLN A 20 -2.22 -5.51 6.70
CA GLN A 20 -3.11 -6.46 6.03
C GLN A 20 -4.42 -5.80 5.58
N ASN A 21 -5.03 -4.99 6.44
CA ASN A 21 -6.24 -4.25 6.09
C ASN A 21 -5.99 -3.21 4.97
N CYS A 22 -4.82 -2.57 4.97
CA CYS A 22 -4.43 -1.63 3.92
C CYS A 22 -4.28 -2.33 2.56
N TRP A 23 -3.59 -3.47 2.52
CA TRP A 23 -3.43 -4.26 1.29
C TRP A 23 -4.76 -4.82 0.78
N ALA A 24 -5.58 -5.34 1.69
CA ALA A 24 -6.92 -5.83 1.35
C ALA A 24 -7.80 -4.72 0.78
N ALA A 25 -7.69 -3.49 1.29
CA ALA A 25 -8.46 -2.34 0.80
C ALA A 25 -8.15 -1.98 -0.67
N ILE A 26 -6.95 -2.32 -1.17
CA ILE A 26 -6.55 -2.10 -2.56
C ILE A 26 -6.51 -3.38 -3.39
N GLY A 27 -7.05 -4.49 -2.87
CA GLY A 27 -7.15 -5.76 -3.58
C GLY A 27 -5.82 -6.49 -3.78
N VAL A 28 -4.81 -6.22 -2.94
CA VAL A 28 -3.50 -6.89 -3.01
C VAL A 28 -3.39 -7.90 -1.86
N SER A 29 -2.94 -9.10 -2.20
CA SER A 29 -2.56 -10.15 -1.24
C SER A 29 -1.12 -10.58 -1.46
N TRP A 30 -0.50 -11.09 -0.39
CA TRP A 30 0.92 -11.41 -0.34
C TRP A 30 1.13 -12.86 0.11
N ASP A 31 2.07 -13.54 -0.54
CA ASP A 31 2.63 -14.80 -0.05
C ASP A 31 3.80 -14.48 0.89
N THR A 32 3.57 -14.63 2.19
CA THR A 32 4.57 -14.33 3.22
C THR A 32 5.60 -15.45 3.42
N ASP A 33 5.36 -16.63 2.84
CA ASP A 33 6.24 -17.80 3.00
C ASP A 33 7.44 -17.77 2.05
N ILE A 34 7.47 -16.82 1.12
CA ILE A 34 8.54 -16.62 0.14
C ILE A 34 9.35 -15.33 0.38
N PRO A 35 10.61 -15.25 -0.12
CA PRO A 35 11.45 -14.06 0.02
C PRO A 35 10.80 -12.80 -0.55
N LEU A 36 11.13 -11.63 0.03
CA LEU A 36 10.48 -10.35 -0.29
C LEU A 36 10.44 -10.01 -1.80
N LEU A 37 11.53 -10.21 -2.53
CA LEU A 37 11.57 -9.90 -3.97
C LEU A 37 10.69 -10.85 -4.80
N ASP A 38 10.64 -12.13 -4.40
CA ASP A 38 9.79 -13.14 -5.03
C ASP A 38 8.32 -12.87 -4.70
N ARG A 39 8.03 -12.43 -3.46
CA ARG A 39 6.71 -11.97 -3.02
C ARG A 39 6.17 -10.84 -3.90
N VAL A 40 7.00 -9.82 -4.18
CA VAL A 40 6.64 -8.70 -5.07
C VAL A 40 6.42 -9.17 -6.51
N SER A 41 7.31 -10.03 -7.01
CA SER A 41 7.21 -10.57 -8.37
C SER A 41 5.97 -11.44 -8.55
N HIS A 42 5.68 -12.31 -7.57
CA HIS A 42 4.51 -13.18 -7.55
C HIS A 42 3.22 -12.35 -7.52
N ALA A 43 3.09 -11.43 -6.57
CA ALA A 43 1.93 -10.56 -6.46
C ALA A 43 1.65 -9.78 -7.76
N ARG A 44 2.69 -9.28 -8.43
CA ARG A 44 2.55 -8.60 -9.73
C ARG A 44 1.94 -9.51 -10.82
N THR A 45 2.20 -10.82 -10.77
CA THR A 45 1.70 -11.76 -11.80
C THR A 45 0.25 -12.17 -11.56
N ILE A 46 -0.21 -12.16 -10.32
CA ILE A 46 -1.56 -12.64 -9.96
C ILE A 46 -2.58 -11.52 -9.82
N HIS A 47 -2.13 -10.28 -9.60
CA HIS A 47 -3.01 -9.12 -9.41
C HIS A 47 -3.04 -8.22 -10.64
N ALA A 48 -4.24 -7.94 -11.15
CA ALA A 48 -4.46 -7.06 -12.31
C ALA A 48 -4.51 -5.58 -11.90
N VAL A 49 -3.45 -5.08 -11.25
CA VAL A 49 -3.35 -3.68 -10.81
C VAL A 49 -2.49 -2.88 -11.82
N PRO A 50 -3.00 -1.78 -12.39
CA PRO A 50 -2.21 -0.92 -13.27
C PRO A 50 -1.08 -0.26 -12.48
N MET A 51 0.11 -0.15 -13.09
CA MET A 51 1.29 0.42 -12.42
C MET A 51 1.55 -0.22 -11.04
N PHE A 52 1.53 -1.55 -11.01
CA PHE A 52 1.60 -2.36 -9.79
C PHE A 52 2.75 -1.94 -8.86
N ILE A 53 3.94 -1.68 -9.41
CA ILE A 53 5.11 -1.31 -8.61
C ILE A 53 4.90 0.06 -7.96
N GLU A 54 4.40 1.03 -8.72
CA GLU A 54 4.07 2.36 -8.22
C GLU A 54 3.00 2.29 -7.12
N VAL A 55 1.94 1.50 -7.32
CA VAL A 55 0.89 1.28 -6.32
C VAL A 55 1.46 0.69 -5.04
N VAL A 56 2.24 -0.38 -5.14
CA VAL A 56 2.84 -1.05 -3.96
C VAL A 56 3.79 -0.13 -3.22
N LEU A 57 4.62 0.64 -3.93
CA LEU A 57 5.55 1.57 -3.31
C LEU A 57 4.83 2.73 -2.61
N ILE A 58 3.77 3.29 -3.21
CA ILE A 58 2.96 4.34 -2.58
C ILE A 58 2.24 3.78 -1.34
N ALA A 59 1.62 2.59 -1.45
CA ALA A 59 0.94 1.94 -0.35
C ALA A 59 1.89 1.67 0.83
N ALA A 60 3.07 1.10 0.56
CA ALA A 60 4.10 0.88 1.57
C ALA A 60 4.59 2.19 2.20
N TRP A 61 4.76 3.24 1.39
CA TRP A 61 5.13 4.57 1.89
C TRP A 61 4.08 5.15 2.85
N GLU A 62 2.79 5.02 2.52
CA GLU A 62 1.71 5.47 3.41
C GLU A 62 1.64 4.64 4.71
N ILE A 63 1.92 3.33 4.64
CA ILE A 63 2.04 2.49 5.85
C ILE A 63 3.20 2.98 6.72
N TRP A 64 4.36 3.26 6.13
CA TRP A 64 5.53 3.78 6.83
C TRP A 64 5.26 5.13 7.49
N LYS A 65 4.56 6.05 6.81
CA LYS A 65 4.14 7.34 7.40
C LYS A 65 3.18 7.13 8.57
N ALA A 66 2.18 6.25 8.43
CA ALA A 66 1.25 5.94 9.51
C ALA A 66 1.96 5.36 10.75
N ARG A 67 2.99 4.53 10.55
CA ARG A 67 3.87 4.05 11.62
C ARG A 67 4.61 5.20 12.29
N ASN A 68 5.24 6.09 11.51
CA ASN A 68 6.01 7.20 12.06
C ASN A 68 5.14 8.18 12.85
N ASP A 69 3.94 8.51 12.36
CA ASP A 69 3.00 9.34 13.11
C ASP A 69 2.61 8.71 14.45
N LYS A 70 2.43 7.37 14.51
CA LYS A 70 2.19 6.68 15.77
C LYS A 70 3.36 6.83 16.74
N VAL A 71 4.60 6.65 16.26
CA VAL A 71 5.81 6.73 17.08
C VAL A 71 6.07 8.15 17.59
N PHE A 72 5.99 9.16 16.71
CA PHE A 72 6.38 10.53 17.03
C PHE A 72 5.25 11.41 17.56
N ARG A 73 3.99 11.09 17.21
CA ARG A 73 2.84 11.94 17.53
C ARG A 73 1.76 11.21 18.33
N GLN A 74 1.94 9.92 18.65
CA GLN A 74 0.93 9.08 19.32
C GLN A 74 -0.43 9.04 18.59
N HIS A 75 -0.47 9.38 17.30
CA HIS A 75 -1.70 9.33 16.51
C HIS A 75 -1.91 7.91 15.98
N SER A 76 -3.04 7.30 16.32
CA SER A 76 -3.46 6.03 15.74
C SER A 76 -4.16 6.27 14.40
N HIS A 77 -3.63 5.68 13.33
CA HIS A 77 -4.27 5.74 12.03
C HIS A 77 -5.29 4.59 11.88
N ASN A 78 -6.48 4.91 11.40
CA ASN A 78 -7.44 3.91 10.93
C ASN A 78 -7.18 3.62 9.43
N PRO A 79 -7.59 2.44 8.91
CA PRO A 79 -7.41 2.09 7.50
C PRO A 79 -8.04 3.08 6.51
N SER A 80 -9.12 3.77 6.87
CA SER A 80 -9.78 4.76 6.01
C SER A 80 -8.93 6.02 5.80
N THR A 81 -8.29 6.53 6.85
CA THR A 81 -7.34 7.65 6.74
C THR A 81 -6.16 7.27 5.87
N TRP A 82 -5.66 6.04 6.01
CA TRP A 82 -4.60 5.52 5.14
C TRP A 82 -5.07 5.47 3.67
N LEU A 83 -6.26 4.94 3.40
CA LEU A 83 -6.79 4.83 2.03
C LEU A 83 -6.94 6.20 1.37
N ASN A 84 -7.45 7.21 2.10
CA ASN A 84 -7.57 8.58 1.61
C ASN A 84 -6.20 9.18 1.25
N ASN A 85 -5.19 8.97 2.10
CA ASN A 85 -3.83 9.45 1.82
C ASN A 85 -3.21 8.71 0.64
N PHE A 86 -3.43 7.40 0.53
CA PHE A 86 -2.99 6.57 -0.58
C PHE A 86 -3.59 7.05 -1.91
N VAL A 87 -4.91 7.27 -1.96
CA VAL A 87 -5.60 7.80 -3.15
C VAL A 87 -5.05 9.18 -3.51
N SER A 88 -4.87 10.07 -2.53
CA SER A 88 -4.28 11.40 -2.77
C SER A 88 -2.87 11.32 -3.36
N GLN A 89 -1.99 10.45 -2.84
CA GLN A 89 -0.65 10.26 -3.40
C GLN A 89 -0.68 9.64 -4.80
N CYS A 90 -1.55 8.66 -5.05
CA CYS A 90 -1.74 8.07 -6.37
C CYS A 90 -2.15 9.14 -7.39
N THR A 91 -3.10 10.01 -7.04
CA THR A 91 -3.52 11.13 -7.89
C THR A 91 -2.37 12.11 -8.18
N LEU A 92 -1.54 12.43 -7.18
CA LEU A 92 -0.39 13.32 -7.39
C LEU A 92 0.67 12.67 -8.28
N GLN A 93 0.95 11.39 -8.09
CA GLN A 93 1.97 10.68 -8.85
C GLN A 93 1.54 10.39 -10.28
N SER A 94 0.23 10.18 -10.54
CA SER A 94 -0.29 9.89 -11.87
C SER A 94 -0.06 11.04 -12.86
N MET A 95 0.14 12.27 -12.38
CA MET A 95 0.51 13.43 -13.18
C MET A 95 1.85 13.28 -13.90
N ARG A 96 2.69 12.33 -13.49
CA ARG A 96 3.99 12.03 -14.11
C ARG A 96 3.92 10.92 -15.16
N PHE A 97 2.77 10.26 -15.29
CA PHE A 97 2.59 9.17 -16.25
C PHE A 97 2.30 9.72 -17.64
N THR A 98 2.48 8.88 -18.66
CA THR A 98 1.95 9.16 -20.00
C THR A 98 0.42 9.22 -19.95
N GLU A 99 -0.20 9.87 -20.93
CA GLU A 99 -1.66 10.07 -20.94
C GLU A 99 -2.46 8.76 -20.91
N ASP A 100 -2.06 7.77 -21.72
CA ASP A 100 -2.69 6.46 -21.77
C ASP A 100 -2.56 5.71 -20.43
N ALA A 101 -1.37 5.75 -19.84
CA ALA A 101 -1.08 5.16 -18.54
C ALA A 101 -1.89 5.82 -17.42
N ARG A 102 -1.94 7.16 -17.42
CA ARG A 102 -2.69 7.95 -16.44
C ARG A 102 -4.17 7.65 -16.52
N THR A 103 -4.74 7.57 -17.72
CA THR A 103 -6.16 7.26 -17.92
C THR A 103 -6.51 5.90 -17.33
N SER A 104 -5.73 4.86 -17.66
CA SER A 104 -5.95 3.51 -17.14
C SER A 104 -5.81 3.45 -15.61
N PHE A 105 -4.83 4.18 -15.07
CA PHE A 105 -4.57 4.26 -13.64
C PHE A 105 -5.67 5.00 -12.87
N CYS A 106 -6.16 6.13 -13.39
CA CYS A 106 -7.24 6.91 -12.77
C CYS A 106 -8.57 6.14 -12.77
N VAL A 107 -8.91 5.43 -13.85
CA VAL A 107 -10.11 4.57 -13.89
C VAL A 107 -10.07 3.50 -12.80
N TRP A 108 -8.91 2.90 -12.56
CA TRP A 108 -8.74 1.97 -11.44
C TRP A 108 -8.85 2.67 -10.08
N LEU A 109 -8.30 3.88 -9.96
CA LEU A 109 -8.30 4.64 -8.71
C LEU A 109 -9.71 5.12 -8.29
N ASP A 110 -10.58 5.41 -9.26
CA ASP A 110 -11.96 5.85 -9.01
C ASP A 110 -12.80 4.80 -8.25
N ALA A 111 -12.39 3.51 -8.29
CA ALA A 111 -13.04 2.44 -7.52
C ALA A 111 -12.88 2.58 -5.99
N PHE A 112 -11.98 3.45 -5.53
CA PHE A 112 -11.71 3.70 -4.10
C PHE A 112 -12.27 5.05 -3.61
N SER A 113 -13.01 5.79 -4.47
CA SER A 113 -13.59 7.10 -4.18
C SER A 113 -14.99 7.02 -3.57
#